data_AF-A0A353A272-F1
#
_entry.id   AF-A0A353A272-F1
#
_cell.length_a   1.000
_cell.length_b   1.000
_cell.length_c   1.000
_cell.angle_alpha   90.00
_cell.angle_beta   90.00
_cell.angle_gamma   90.00
#
_symmetry.space_group_name_H-M   'P 1'
#
loop_
_entity.id
_entity.type
_entity.pdbx_description
1 polymer ?
#
loop_
_entity_poly.entity_id
_entity_poly.type
_entity_poly.pdbx_seq_one_letter_code
_entity_poly.pdbx_strand_id
1 'polypeptide(L)'
;MKTIFDKIDKEAVNSLDRVLFGGRVEVVQSPSEAGRAVDYLLSQPILGFDTETKPQFQRGHSSLVALLQVSSRDVCFLFRLNMIGLPDCLRRLLADEGETLKVGLSWHDDICGLRRRGEFTPGTFIEIQQIAKEMGLRDMSLQKLYANLLGGRISKAQRLSNWEADHLSEAQKSYAATDAWACIQLYEEMMRLRREGYLIRVAPVTDPVKPMVFPDLEERAAPPDTTPGMPGTARKSAGRVSASRAARVKPGAEGEKAGKEKPRRTPRKKKTDKQNE
;
A
#
# COMPACT_ATOMS: atom_id res chain seq x y z
N MET A 1 -4.33 16.74 -29.45
CA MET A 1 -3.40 15.84 -28.72
C MET A 1 -2.83 16.60 -27.53
N LYS A 2 -2.98 16.08 -26.30
CA LYS A 2 -2.54 16.78 -25.07
C LYS A 2 -1.05 16.56 -24.85
N THR A 3 -0.36 17.58 -24.34
CA THR A 3 1.02 17.46 -23.88
C THR A 3 1.06 17.24 -22.38
N ILE A 4 1.78 16.21 -21.94
CA ILE A 4 2.05 15.88 -20.54
C ILE A 4 3.57 15.91 -20.31
N PHE A 5 4.00 15.91 -19.05
CA PHE A 5 5.42 15.96 -18.68
C PHE A 5 5.85 14.62 -18.08
N ASP A 6 7.06 14.15 -18.37
CA ASP A 6 7.60 12.96 -17.69
C ASP A 6 7.86 13.21 -16.19
N LYS A 7 8.24 14.46 -15.86
CA LYS A 7 8.30 15.03 -14.51
C LYS A 7 7.69 16.42 -14.49
N ILE A 8 6.88 16.70 -13.47
CA ILE A 8 6.36 18.04 -13.20
C ILE A 8 7.18 18.71 -12.09
N ASP A 9 7.49 19.98 -12.32
CA ASP A 9 8.19 20.83 -11.36
C ASP A 9 7.32 21.11 -10.12
N LYS A 10 7.95 21.22 -8.95
CA LYS A 10 7.25 21.40 -7.69
C LYS A 10 6.59 22.78 -7.59
N GLU A 11 7.20 23.83 -8.12
CA GLU A 11 6.60 25.17 -8.14
C GLU A 11 5.38 25.20 -9.07
N ALA A 12 5.49 24.55 -10.23
CA ALA A 12 4.37 24.36 -11.14
C ALA A 12 3.20 23.61 -10.49
N VAL A 13 3.47 22.60 -9.65
CA VAL A 13 2.40 21.94 -8.87
C VAL A 13 1.77 22.93 -7.89
N ASN A 14 2.58 23.71 -7.17
CA ASN A 14 2.13 24.60 -6.10
C ASN A 14 1.29 25.79 -6.59
N SER A 15 1.46 26.21 -7.85
CA SER A 15 0.66 27.28 -8.46
C SER A 15 -0.73 26.85 -8.93
N LEU A 16 -1.00 25.54 -8.98
CA LEU A 16 -2.31 25.02 -9.36
C LEU A 16 -3.34 25.15 -8.24
N ASP A 17 -4.59 25.34 -8.66
CA ASP A 17 -5.73 25.38 -7.77
C ASP A 17 -5.89 24.06 -7.01
N ARG A 18 -6.29 24.21 -5.74
CA ARG A 18 -6.53 23.04 -4.89
C ARG A 18 -7.79 22.33 -5.35
N VAL A 19 -7.68 21.03 -5.57
CA VAL A 19 -8.83 20.18 -5.89
C VAL A 19 -9.29 19.43 -4.65
N LEU A 20 -10.60 19.27 -4.54
CA LEU A 20 -11.28 18.49 -3.52
C LEU A 20 -12.33 17.61 -4.18
N PHE A 21 -12.61 16.46 -3.56
CA PHE A 21 -13.79 15.69 -3.87
C PHE A 21 -15.06 16.50 -3.56
N GLY A 22 -15.93 16.66 -4.56
CA GLY A 22 -17.19 17.41 -4.44
C GLY A 22 -18.40 16.57 -4.05
N GLY A 23 -18.24 15.24 -3.95
CA GLY A 23 -19.33 14.32 -3.63
C GLY A 23 -19.60 14.17 -2.14
N ARG A 24 -20.48 13.23 -1.80
CA ARG A 24 -20.85 12.93 -0.40
C ARG A 24 -19.79 12.08 0.27
N VAL A 25 -19.46 12.40 1.51
CA VAL A 25 -18.48 11.65 2.31
C VAL A 25 -19.18 11.02 3.51
N GLU A 26 -19.17 9.70 3.58
CA GLU A 26 -19.85 8.91 4.61
C GLU A 26 -18.82 8.19 5.49
N VAL A 27 -18.86 8.44 6.80
CA VAL A 27 -17.97 7.75 7.75
C VAL A 27 -18.67 6.49 8.25
N VAL A 28 -18.01 5.33 8.09
CA VAL A 28 -18.57 4.02 8.44
C VAL A 28 -17.93 3.51 9.72
N GLN A 29 -18.73 3.33 10.77
CA GLN A 29 -18.27 2.98 12.13
C GLN A 29 -18.91 1.71 12.70
N SER A 30 -19.79 1.06 11.95
CA SER A 30 -20.36 -0.24 12.33
C SER A 30 -20.32 -1.27 11.19
N PRO A 31 -20.27 -2.58 11.50
CA PRO A 31 -20.36 -3.63 10.47
C PRO A 31 -21.64 -3.58 9.64
N SER A 32 -22.77 -3.14 10.22
CA SER A 32 -24.05 -3.03 9.51
C SER A 32 -24.03 -1.92 8.45
N GLU A 33 -23.49 -0.74 8.80
CA GLU A 33 -23.24 0.34 7.84
C GLU A 33 -22.26 -0.11 6.76
N ALA A 34 -21.21 -0.85 7.15
CA ALA A 34 -20.23 -1.36 6.21
C ALA A 34 -20.86 -2.31 5.19
N GLY A 35 -21.78 -3.18 5.61
CA GLY A 35 -22.55 -4.04 4.70
C GLY A 35 -23.29 -3.24 3.63
N ARG A 36 -24.09 -2.25 4.03
CA ARG A 36 -24.84 -1.39 3.10
C ARG A 36 -23.94 -0.60 2.16
N ALA A 37 -22.84 -0.06 2.68
CA ALA A 37 -21.86 0.66 1.88
C ALA A 37 -21.20 -0.24 0.82
N VAL A 38 -20.81 -1.47 1.20
CA VAL A 38 -20.23 -2.44 0.27
C VAL A 38 -21.20 -2.83 -0.84
N ASP A 39 -22.48 -3.05 -0.51
CA ASP A 39 -23.48 -3.40 -1.53
C ASP A 39 -23.70 -2.27 -2.53
N TYR A 40 -23.70 -1.01 -2.06
CA TYR A 40 -23.67 0.15 -2.96
C TYR A 40 -22.39 0.17 -3.81
N LEU A 41 -21.21 0.01 -3.19
CA LEU A 41 -19.92 0.09 -3.88
C LEU A 41 -19.79 -0.95 -5.01
N LEU A 42 -20.19 -2.20 -4.76
CA LEU A 42 -20.15 -3.28 -5.75
C LEU A 42 -21.19 -3.13 -6.87
N SER A 43 -22.13 -2.19 -6.75
CA SER A 43 -23.03 -1.82 -7.86
C SER A 43 -22.44 -0.76 -8.78
N GLN A 44 -21.29 -0.18 -8.42
CA GLN A 44 -20.65 0.90 -9.19
C GLN A 44 -19.69 0.31 -10.24
N PRO A 45 -19.55 0.95 -11.41
CA PRO A 45 -18.65 0.44 -12.45
C PRO A 45 -17.16 0.59 -12.11
N ILE A 46 -16.81 1.56 -11.25
CA ILE A 46 -15.43 1.84 -10.86
C ILE A 46 -15.39 2.39 -9.45
N LEU A 47 -14.37 1.97 -8.72
CA LEU A 47 -14.08 2.33 -7.35
C LEU A 47 -12.63 2.74 -7.20
N GLY A 48 -12.39 3.87 -6.56
CA GLY A 48 -11.07 4.33 -6.15
C GLY A 48 -10.76 3.95 -4.71
N PHE A 49 -9.55 3.47 -4.45
CA PHE A 49 -9.10 3.02 -3.14
C PHE A 49 -7.87 3.79 -2.68
N ASP A 50 -7.80 3.99 -1.36
CA ASP A 50 -6.63 4.48 -0.65
C ASP A 50 -6.63 3.92 0.78
N THR A 51 -5.53 4.05 1.52
CA THR A 51 -5.47 3.70 2.94
C THR A 51 -4.71 4.72 3.78
N GLU A 52 -5.04 4.80 5.07
CA GLU A 52 -4.31 5.68 5.99
C GLU A 52 -3.92 4.98 7.29
N THR A 53 -2.74 5.33 7.81
CA THR A 53 -2.17 4.78 9.05
C THR A 53 -1.79 5.88 10.01
N LYS A 54 -1.87 5.63 11.32
CA LYS A 54 -1.29 6.56 12.29
C LYS A 54 0.25 6.55 12.16
N PRO A 55 0.91 7.70 11.98
CA PRO A 55 2.35 7.74 11.83
C PRO A 55 3.06 7.27 13.10
N GLN A 56 4.09 6.44 12.93
CA GLN A 56 5.01 6.02 13.98
C GLN A 56 6.37 6.68 13.73
N PHE A 57 6.86 7.45 14.69
CA PHE A 57 8.16 8.13 14.59
C PHE A 57 9.31 7.32 15.21
N GLN A 58 8.99 6.20 15.86
CA GLN A 58 9.97 5.28 16.44
C GLN A 58 10.29 4.14 15.47
N ARG A 59 11.58 3.81 15.32
CA ARG A 59 12.02 2.71 14.45
C ARG A 59 11.48 1.36 14.96
N GLY A 60 11.10 0.49 14.03
CA GLY A 60 10.67 -0.89 14.31
C GLY A 60 9.18 -1.08 14.60
N HIS A 61 8.40 -0.01 14.71
CA HIS A 61 6.95 -0.09 14.94
C HIS A 61 6.19 0.37 13.70
N SER A 62 5.19 -0.39 13.26
CA SER A 62 4.29 0.01 12.17
C SER A 62 2.84 -0.10 12.64
N SER A 63 2.06 0.94 12.38
CA SER A 63 0.63 0.93 12.70
C SER A 63 -0.15 0.08 11.70
N LEU A 64 -1.22 -0.54 12.19
CA LEU A 64 -2.24 -1.15 11.32
C LEU A 64 -2.99 -0.03 10.56
N VAL A 65 -3.51 -0.36 9.38
CA VAL A 65 -4.28 0.58 8.53
C VAL A 65 -5.49 1.13 9.27
N ALA A 66 -5.49 2.37 9.75
CA ALA A 66 -6.59 2.88 10.57
C ALA A 66 -7.87 3.16 9.77
N LEU A 67 -7.73 3.53 8.50
CA LEU A 67 -8.82 3.93 7.62
C LEU A 67 -8.63 3.30 6.24
N LEU A 68 -9.73 2.81 5.67
CA LEU A 68 -9.83 2.43 4.26
C LEU A 68 -10.82 3.37 3.59
N GLN A 69 -10.39 4.02 2.52
CA GLN A 69 -11.19 4.91 1.70
C GLN A 69 -11.63 4.16 0.46
N VAL A 70 -12.93 4.18 0.16
CA VAL A 70 -13.44 3.65 -1.10
C VAL A 70 -14.40 4.65 -1.70
N SER A 71 -14.01 5.22 -2.84
CA SER A 71 -14.79 6.20 -3.56
C SER A 71 -15.47 5.57 -4.77
N SER A 72 -16.73 5.92 -5.00
CA SER A 72 -17.34 5.97 -6.32
C SER A 72 -17.07 7.36 -6.93
N ARG A 73 -17.74 7.70 -8.04
CA ARG A 73 -17.64 9.07 -8.61
C ARG A 73 -18.29 10.13 -7.73
N ASP A 74 -19.34 9.77 -6.99
CA ASP A 74 -20.22 10.73 -6.30
C ASP A 74 -20.30 10.54 -4.78
N VAL A 75 -19.90 9.37 -4.28
CA VAL A 75 -19.91 9.04 -2.85
C VAL A 75 -18.60 8.37 -2.46
N CYS A 76 -17.97 8.83 -1.38
CA CYS A 76 -16.81 8.20 -0.77
C CYS A 76 -17.14 7.71 0.64
N PHE A 77 -16.80 6.44 0.91
CA PHE A 77 -16.94 5.82 2.22
C PHE A 77 -15.59 5.75 2.93
N LEU A 78 -15.58 6.22 4.17
CA LEU A 78 -14.42 6.19 5.06
C LEU A 78 -14.64 5.11 6.12
N PHE A 79 -14.16 3.90 5.84
CA PHE A 79 -14.27 2.75 6.75
C PHE A 79 -13.27 2.85 7.89
N ARG A 80 -13.77 3.09 9.11
CA ARG A 80 -12.95 3.20 10.33
C ARG A 80 -12.46 1.82 10.79
N LEU A 81 -11.48 1.25 10.10
CA LEU A 81 -10.97 -0.10 10.38
C LEU A 81 -10.36 -0.25 11.78
N ASN A 82 -9.89 0.85 12.39
CA ASN A 82 -9.49 0.85 13.80
C ASN A 82 -10.66 0.58 14.76
N MET A 83 -11.91 0.84 14.34
CA MET A 83 -13.12 0.64 15.13
C MET A 83 -13.85 -0.67 14.76
N ILE A 84 -14.00 -0.93 13.46
CA ILE A 84 -14.79 -2.08 12.97
C ILE A 84 -13.96 -3.31 12.61
N GLY A 85 -12.63 -3.20 12.65
CA GLY A 85 -11.74 -4.23 12.12
C GLY A 85 -11.88 -4.38 10.61
N LEU A 86 -11.75 -5.61 10.10
CA LEU A 86 -11.99 -5.95 8.71
C LEU A 86 -13.15 -6.96 8.62
N PRO A 87 -14.42 -6.52 8.66
CA PRO A 87 -15.58 -7.41 8.55
C PRO A 87 -15.65 -8.14 7.20
N ASP A 88 -16.40 -9.23 7.15
CA ASP A 88 -16.51 -10.10 5.96
C ASP A 88 -17.03 -9.37 4.72
N CYS A 89 -17.90 -8.36 4.89
CA CYS A 89 -18.34 -7.53 3.76
C CYS A 89 -17.17 -6.77 3.12
N LEU A 90 -16.21 -6.25 3.91
CA LEU A 90 -15.03 -5.60 3.36
C LEU A 90 -14.05 -6.61 2.76
N ARG A 91 -13.91 -7.80 3.34
CA ARG A 91 -13.15 -8.89 2.69
C ARG A 91 -13.75 -9.25 1.33
N ARG A 92 -15.06 -9.36 1.24
CA ARG A 92 -15.79 -9.58 -0.02
C ARG A 92 -15.51 -8.47 -1.03
N LEU A 93 -15.58 -7.20 -0.64
CA LEU A 93 -15.24 -6.07 -1.52
C LEU A 93 -13.79 -6.17 -2.03
N LEU A 94 -12.83 -6.46 -1.16
CA LEU A 94 -11.41 -6.53 -1.50
C LEU A 94 -11.08 -7.77 -2.35
N ALA A 95 -11.78 -8.87 -2.13
CA ALA A 95 -11.63 -10.13 -2.86
C ALA A 95 -12.45 -10.22 -4.15
N ASP A 96 -13.30 -9.22 -4.44
CA ASP A 96 -14.18 -9.25 -5.61
C ASP A 96 -13.39 -9.33 -6.93
N GLU A 97 -13.79 -10.21 -7.83
CA GLU A 97 -13.21 -10.36 -9.19
C GLU A 97 -14.26 -10.06 -10.27
N GLY A 98 -15.35 -9.37 -9.90
CA GLY A 98 -16.42 -9.03 -10.81
C GLY A 98 -16.09 -7.85 -11.73
N GLU A 99 -17.12 -7.28 -12.34
CA GLU A 99 -17.01 -6.20 -13.32
C GLU A 99 -16.65 -4.84 -12.71
N THR A 100 -16.67 -4.71 -11.38
CA THR A 100 -16.34 -3.45 -10.70
C THR A 100 -14.84 -3.20 -10.79
N LEU A 101 -14.43 -2.16 -11.52
CA LEU A 101 -13.03 -1.78 -11.59
C LEU A 101 -12.56 -1.22 -10.24
N LYS A 102 -11.43 -1.71 -9.74
CA LYS A 102 -10.85 -1.24 -8.47
C LYS A 102 -9.48 -0.63 -8.74
N VAL A 103 -9.40 0.70 -8.64
CA VAL A 103 -8.21 1.48 -8.96
C VAL A 103 -7.57 2.05 -7.69
N GLY A 104 -6.25 1.99 -7.61
CA GLY A 104 -5.48 2.55 -6.50
C GLY A 104 -4.08 2.97 -6.94
N LEU A 105 -3.38 3.68 -6.08
CA LEU A 105 -2.00 4.13 -6.30
C LEU A 105 -1.10 3.54 -5.22
N SER A 106 -0.07 2.79 -5.61
CA SER A 106 0.77 2.03 -4.66
C SER A 106 -0.01 0.96 -3.88
N TRP A 107 -1.01 0.37 -4.54
CA TRP A 107 -1.98 -0.53 -3.93
C TRP A 107 -1.37 -1.83 -3.38
N HIS A 108 -0.22 -2.26 -3.92
CA HIS A 108 0.50 -3.43 -3.39
C HIS A 108 0.87 -3.27 -1.91
N ASP A 109 1.35 -2.08 -1.52
CA ASP A 109 1.75 -1.79 -0.14
C ASP A 109 0.50 -1.68 0.76
N ASP A 110 -0.58 -1.09 0.24
CA ASP A 110 -1.88 -1.00 0.93
C ASP A 110 -2.47 -2.38 1.21
N ILE A 111 -2.49 -3.28 0.23
CA ILE A 111 -2.93 -4.67 0.41
C ILE A 111 -2.12 -5.35 1.50
N CYS A 112 -0.78 -5.21 1.48
CA CYS A 112 0.07 -5.78 2.51
C CYS A 112 -0.29 -5.22 3.90
N GLY A 113 -0.56 -3.92 4.00
CA GLY A 113 -1.04 -3.26 5.20
C GLY A 113 -2.39 -3.80 5.70
N LEU A 114 -3.35 -3.98 4.78
CA LEU A 114 -4.70 -4.48 5.07
C LEU A 114 -4.70 -5.95 5.52
N ARG A 115 -3.87 -6.81 4.92
CA ARG A 115 -3.77 -8.23 5.29
C ARG A 115 -3.32 -8.43 6.73
N ARG A 116 -2.55 -7.48 7.31
CA ARG A 116 -2.20 -7.50 8.73
C ARG A 116 -3.40 -7.33 9.67
N ARG A 117 -4.55 -6.85 9.17
CA ARG A 117 -5.81 -6.79 9.94
C ARG A 117 -6.64 -8.06 9.85
N GLY A 118 -6.43 -8.85 8.82
CA GLY A 118 -7.17 -10.08 8.58
C GLY A 118 -6.82 -10.65 7.23
N GLU A 119 -6.71 -11.97 7.15
CA GLU A 119 -6.43 -12.67 5.90
C GLU A 119 -7.58 -12.51 4.91
N PHE A 120 -7.20 -12.26 3.65
CA PHE A 120 -8.04 -12.32 2.47
C PHE A 120 -7.14 -12.49 1.24
N THR A 121 -7.70 -13.05 0.17
CA THR A 121 -7.06 -13.05 -1.15
C THR A 121 -7.56 -11.81 -1.90
N PRO A 122 -6.68 -10.88 -2.29
CA PRO A 122 -7.08 -9.72 -3.08
C PRO A 122 -7.61 -10.18 -4.45
N GLY A 123 -8.73 -9.61 -4.90
CA GLY A 123 -9.24 -9.84 -6.25
C GLY A 123 -8.51 -8.96 -7.28
N THR A 124 -9.19 -8.59 -8.36
CA THR A 124 -8.58 -7.78 -9.42
C THR A 124 -8.43 -6.31 -9.03
N PHE A 125 -7.23 -5.74 -9.23
CA PHE A 125 -6.96 -4.33 -9.01
C PHE A 125 -6.12 -3.74 -10.13
N ILE A 126 -6.35 -2.45 -10.39
CA ILE A 126 -5.62 -1.65 -11.34
C ILE A 126 -4.66 -0.74 -10.57
N GLU A 127 -3.37 -0.91 -10.83
CA GLU A 127 -2.29 -0.09 -10.26
C GLU A 127 -1.99 1.12 -11.16
N ILE A 128 -2.31 2.32 -10.69
CA ILE A 128 -2.12 3.57 -11.43
C ILE A 128 -0.63 3.81 -11.76
N GLN A 129 0.29 3.45 -10.86
CA GLN A 129 1.73 3.64 -11.12
C GLN A 129 2.24 2.76 -12.26
N GLN A 130 1.62 1.61 -12.49
CA GLN A 130 1.97 0.75 -13.62
C GLN A 130 1.56 1.42 -14.94
N ILE A 131 0.34 1.94 -14.99
CA ILE A 131 -0.16 2.70 -16.16
C ILE A 131 0.70 3.94 -16.41
N ALA A 132 1.09 4.66 -15.36
CA ALA A 132 1.95 5.85 -15.44
C ALA A 132 3.33 5.52 -16.04
N LYS A 133 3.97 4.43 -15.57
CA LYS A 133 5.26 3.96 -16.12
C LYS A 133 5.16 3.62 -17.60
N GLU A 134 4.14 2.86 -17.99
CA GLU A 134 3.86 2.52 -19.38
C GLU A 134 3.61 3.75 -20.24
N MET A 135 3.07 4.83 -19.66
CA MET A 135 2.88 6.10 -20.35
C MET A 135 4.17 6.93 -20.48
N GLY A 136 5.28 6.50 -19.88
CA GLY A 136 6.56 7.21 -19.87
C GLY A 136 6.71 8.22 -18.73
N LEU A 137 5.81 8.23 -17.76
CA LEU A 137 5.88 9.13 -16.60
C LEU A 137 6.92 8.62 -15.60
N ARG A 138 7.74 9.52 -15.06
CA ARG A 138 8.71 9.23 -14.00
C ARG A 138 8.19 9.62 -12.62
N ASP A 139 7.31 10.60 -12.53
CA ASP A 139 6.63 10.91 -11.27
C ASP A 139 5.61 9.83 -10.91
N MET A 140 5.58 9.43 -9.64
CA MET A 140 4.73 8.33 -9.15
C MET A 140 3.79 8.75 -8.02
N SER A 141 3.89 9.98 -7.51
CA SER A 141 3.03 10.44 -6.42
C SER A 141 1.68 10.91 -6.94
N LEU A 142 0.60 10.62 -6.21
CA LEU A 142 -0.77 11.02 -6.52
C LEU A 142 -0.87 12.52 -6.91
N GLN A 143 -0.40 13.42 -6.04
CA GLN A 143 -0.42 14.86 -6.28
C GLN A 143 0.24 15.27 -7.61
N LYS A 144 1.40 14.68 -7.94
CA LYS A 144 2.14 15.04 -9.16
C LYS A 144 1.50 14.47 -10.41
N LEU A 145 1.04 13.22 -10.36
CA LEU A 145 0.29 12.61 -11.45
C LEU A 145 -0.98 13.43 -11.72
N TYR A 146 -1.72 13.80 -10.67
CA TYR A 146 -2.94 14.60 -10.79
C TYR A 146 -2.65 16.00 -11.34
N ALA A 147 -1.61 16.68 -10.83
CA ALA A 147 -1.21 17.99 -11.34
C ALA A 147 -0.86 17.95 -12.84
N ASN A 148 -0.07 16.97 -13.25
CA ASN A 148 0.37 16.82 -14.63
C ASN A 148 -0.79 16.45 -15.58
N LEU A 149 -1.60 15.48 -15.18
CA LEU A 149 -2.64 14.93 -16.05
C LEU A 149 -3.96 15.69 -15.98
N LEU A 150 -4.29 16.35 -14.88
CA LEU A 150 -5.60 16.99 -14.67
C LEU A 150 -5.50 18.49 -14.35
N GLY A 151 -4.29 19.03 -14.15
CA GLY A 151 -4.09 20.47 -13.94
C GLY A 151 -4.58 20.97 -12.57
N GLY A 152 -4.61 20.09 -11.57
CA GLY A 152 -5.06 20.44 -10.21
C GLY A 152 -4.09 19.96 -9.12
N ARG A 153 -4.13 20.61 -7.95
CA ARG A 153 -3.27 20.24 -6.81
C ARG A 153 -4.06 19.56 -5.70
N ILE A 154 -3.69 18.32 -5.40
CA ILE A 154 -4.14 17.61 -4.20
C ILE A 154 -3.27 18.02 -3.01
N SER A 155 -3.88 18.30 -1.85
CA SER A 155 -3.14 18.67 -0.63
C SER A 155 -2.52 17.44 0.02
N LYS A 156 -1.36 17.59 0.69
CA LYS A 156 -0.71 16.53 1.49
C LYS A 156 -0.85 16.73 3.00
N ALA A 157 -1.66 17.70 3.41
CA ALA A 157 -1.65 18.24 4.78
C ALA A 157 -2.07 17.22 5.85
N GLN A 158 -2.89 16.22 5.52
CA GLN A 158 -3.41 15.25 6.49
C GLN A 158 -2.69 13.89 6.46
N ARG A 159 -1.69 13.72 5.59
CA ARG A 159 -0.95 12.46 5.46
C ARG A 159 -0.32 11.96 6.76
N LEU A 160 0.07 12.88 7.65
CA LEU A 160 0.70 12.58 8.94
C LEU A 160 -0.25 12.84 10.12
N SER A 161 -1.56 12.83 9.88
CA SER A 161 -2.57 13.03 10.92
C SER A 161 -2.78 11.80 11.79
N ASN A 162 -3.37 11.98 12.97
CA ASN A 162 -3.79 10.85 13.80
C ASN A 162 -5.07 10.22 13.23
N TRP A 163 -4.92 9.22 12.37
CA TRP A 163 -6.03 8.50 11.78
C TRP A 163 -6.72 7.52 12.74
N GLU A 164 -6.23 7.33 13.96
CA GLU A 164 -6.90 6.56 15.01
C GLU A 164 -7.76 7.44 15.94
N ALA A 165 -7.85 8.76 15.68
CA ALA A 165 -8.66 9.67 16.50
C ALA A 165 -10.13 9.21 16.61
N ASP A 166 -10.76 9.44 17.76
CA ASP A 166 -12.15 9.02 18.02
C ASP A 166 -13.12 9.60 16.96
N HIS A 167 -12.85 10.83 16.52
CA HIS A 167 -13.57 11.51 15.46
C HIS A 167 -12.62 12.03 14.38
N LEU A 168 -13.02 11.90 13.12
CA LEU A 168 -12.33 12.54 12.00
C LEU A 168 -12.80 13.98 11.84
N SER A 169 -11.87 14.91 11.72
CA SER A 169 -12.17 16.30 11.34
C SER A 169 -12.64 16.40 9.89
N GLU A 170 -13.33 17.48 9.54
CA GLU A 170 -13.73 17.74 8.14
C GLU A 170 -12.52 17.81 7.19
N ALA A 171 -11.39 18.32 7.66
CA ALA A 171 -10.15 18.35 6.88
C ALA A 171 -9.64 16.94 6.57
N GLN A 172 -9.69 16.02 7.54
CA GLN A 172 -9.32 14.61 7.33
C GLN A 172 -10.30 13.90 6.40
N LYS A 173 -11.61 14.11 6.58
CA LYS A 173 -12.64 13.51 5.71
C LYS A 173 -12.47 13.95 4.26
N SER A 174 -12.34 15.26 4.04
CA SER A 174 -12.17 15.85 2.71
C SER A 174 -10.86 15.38 2.05
N TYR A 175 -9.76 15.33 2.79
CA TYR A 175 -8.49 14.80 2.30
C TYR A 175 -8.62 13.33 1.87
N ALA A 176 -9.11 12.47 2.78
CA ALA A 176 -9.20 11.03 2.55
C ALA A 176 -10.11 10.71 1.36
N ALA A 177 -11.24 11.40 1.26
CA ALA A 177 -12.15 11.22 0.14
C ALA A 177 -11.53 11.69 -1.19
N THR A 178 -10.78 12.79 -1.17
CA THR A 178 -10.10 13.31 -2.37
C THR A 178 -9.06 12.32 -2.89
N ASP A 179 -8.30 11.66 -2.02
CA ASP A 179 -7.23 10.74 -2.45
C ASP A 179 -7.79 9.49 -3.16
N ALA A 180 -8.83 8.87 -2.59
CA ALA A 180 -9.51 7.75 -3.23
C ALA A 180 -10.22 8.15 -4.54
N TRP A 181 -10.94 9.27 -4.55
CA TRP A 181 -11.60 9.77 -5.77
C TRP A 181 -10.59 10.13 -6.88
N ALA A 182 -9.45 10.72 -6.52
CA ALA A 182 -8.41 11.09 -7.47
C ALA A 182 -7.85 9.89 -8.24
N CYS A 183 -7.87 8.69 -7.65
CA CYS A 183 -7.48 7.46 -8.33
C CYS A 183 -8.41 7.15 -9.52
N ILE A 184 -9.72 7.37 -9.38
CA ILE A 184 -10.70 7.23 -10.47
C ILE A 184 -10.39 8.23 -11.58
N GLN A 185 -10.26 9.52 -11.21
CA GLN A 185 -10.00 10.59 -12.17
C GLN A 185 -8.71 10.36 -12.97
N LEU A 186 -7.66 9.89 -12.29
CA LEU A 186 -6.38 9.56 -12.94
C LEU A 186 -6.55 8.41 -13.93
N TYR A 187 -7.19 7.33 -13.52
CA TYR A 187 -7.42 6.19 -14.40
C TYR A 187 -8.19 6.60 -15.66
N GLU A 188 -9.30 7.32 -15.49
CA GLU A 188 -10.13 7.77 -16.60
C GLU A 188 -9.35 8.69 -17.56
N GLU A 189 -8.59 9.65 -17.04
CA GLU A 189 -7.77 10.55 -17.86
C GLU A 189 -6.64 9.79 -18.58
N MET A 190 -6.00 8.83 -17.92
CA MET A 190 -4.97 7.98 -18.53
C MET A 190 -5.56 7.14 -19.68
N MET A 191 -6.74 6.54 -19.49
CA MET A 191 -7.42 5.77 -20.54
C MET A 191 -7.83 6.67 -21.71
N ARG A 192 -8.37 7.86 -21.42
CA ARG A 192 -8.71 8.85 -22.45
C ARG A 192 -7.48 9.24 -23.27
N LEU A 193 -6.35 9.53 -22.60
CA LEU A 193 -5.10 9.89 -23.26
C LEU A 193 -4.54 8.76 -24.12
N ARG A 194 -4.59 7.51 -23.66
CA ARG A 194 -4.16 6.35 -24.46
C ARG A 194 -4.99 6.19 -25.74
N ARG A 195 -6.30 6.46 -25.67
CA ARG A 195 -7.20 6.38 -26.83
C ARG A 195 -7.01 7.52 -27.82
N GLU A 196 -6.82 8.75 -27.32
CA GLU A 196 -6.73 9.97 -28.15
C GLU A 196 -5.31 10.34 -28.56
N GLY A 197 -4.31 9.69 -27.94
CA GLY A 197 -2.90 10.01 -28.06
C GLY A 197 -2.48 11.22 -27.23
N TYR A 198 -1.20 11.22 -26.84
CA TYR A 198 -0.57 12.29 -26.06
C TYR A 198 0.90 12.46 -26.46
N LEU A 199 1.44 13.65 -26.20
CA LEU A 199 2.86 13.94 -26.33
C LEU A 199 3.47 14.03 -24.93
N ILE A 200 4.64 13.44 -24.75
CA ILE A 200 5.40 13.57 -23.50
C ILE A 200 6.57 14.54 -23.68
N ARG A 201 6.60 15.60 -22.87
CA ARG A 201 7.76 16.46 -22.72
C ARG A 201 8.68 15.84 -21.70
N VAL A 202 9.86 15.43 -22.15
CA VAL A 202 10.90 14.87 -21.31
C VAL A 202 11.77 15.99 -20.78
N ALA A 203 11.87 16.12 -19.46
CA ALA A 203 12.82 17.05 -18.86
C ALA A 203 14.25 16.68 -19.29
N PRO A 204 15.08 17.67 -19.69
CA PRO A 204 16.46 17.40 -20.10
C PRO A 204 17.21 16.63 -19.01
N VAL A 205 18.01 15.65 -19.40
CA VAL A 205 18.87 14.91 -18.47
C VAL A 205 19.96 15.87 -18.00
N THR A 206 19.78 16.44 -16.81
CA THR A 206 20.75 17.33 -16.16
C THR A 206 21.66 16.59 -15.18
N ASP A 207 21.41 15.29 -14.95
CA ASP A 207 22.26 14.49 -14.08
C ASP A 207 23.67 14.41 -14.70
N PRO A 208 24.73 14.59 -13.90
CA PRO A 208 26.09 14.44 -14.39
C PRO A 208 26.22 13.05 -15.02
N VAL A 209 26.60 13.00 -16.30
CA VAL A 209 26.91 11.72 -16.95
C VAL A 209 28.02 11.09 -16.11
N LYS A 210 27.71 9.98 -15.43
CA LYS A 210 28.75 9.22 -14.74
C LYS A 210 29.76 8.84 -15.83
N PRO A 211 31.05 9.23 -15.69
CA PRO A 211 32.02 8.91 -16.72
C PRO A 211 32.01 7.41 -16.95
N MET A 212 32.00 7.02 -18.23
CA MET A 212 32.12 5.64 -18.62
C MET A 212 33.50 5.16 -18.17
N VAL A 213 33.55 4.44 -17.06
CA VAL A 213 34.76 3.81 -16.57
C VAL A 213 34.93 2.53 -17.37
N PHE A 214 35.84 2.56 -18.35
CA PHE A 214 36.35 1.33 -18.91
C PHE A 214 37.23 0.69 -17.83
N PRO A 215 37.00 -0.58 -17.44
CA PRO A 215 37.96 -1.27 -16.60
C PRO A 215 39.31 -1.29 -17.34
N ASP A 216 40.37 -0.82 -16.68
CA ASP A 216 41.71 -0.85 -17.22
C ASP A 216 42.05 -2.29 -17.65
N LEU A 217 42.50 -2.45 -18.89
CA LEU A 217 42.88 -3.74 -19.48
C LEU A 217 44.31 -4.16 -19.09
N GLU A 218 44.72 -3.92 -17.84
CA GLU A 218 46.00 -4.36 -17.26
C GLU A 218 45.72 -4.76 -15.80
N GLU A 219 45.95 -5.96 -15.27
CA GLU A 219 46.83 -7.06 -15.65
C GLU A 219 46.02 -8.38 -15.68
N ARG A 220 45.83 -8.98 -16.86
CA ARG A 220 45.81 -10.44 -16.91
C ARG A 220 47.26 -10.88 -16.76
N ALA A 221 47.68 -11.18 -15.53
CA ALA A 221 48.93 -11.86 -15.28
C ALA A 221 49.04 -13.02 -16.28
N ALA A 222 50.09 -12.99 -17.11
CA ALA A 222 50.39 -14.08 -18.01
C ALA A 222 50.48 -15.37 -17.17
N PRO A 223 49.88 -16.49 -17.63
CA PRO A 223 50.04 -17.75 -16.93
C PRO A 223 51.55 -18.05 -16.83
N PRO A 224 52.04 -18.52 -15.67
CA PRO A 224 53.45 -18.80 -15.49
C PRO A 224 53.92 -19.85 -16.51
N ASP A 225 55.06 -19.56 -17.12
CA ASP A 225 55.75 -20.38 -18.11
C ASP A 225 56.14 -21.73 -17.47
N THR A 226 55.31 -22.76 -17.67
CA THR A 226 55.62 -24.12 -17.24
C THR A 226 56.58 -24.75 -18.24
N THR A 227 57.87 -24.69 -17.92
CA THR A 227 58.90 -25.51 -18.56
C THR A 227 58.65 -27.00 -18.26
N PRO A 228 58.68 -27.90 -19.27
CA PRO A 228 58.46 -29.32 -19.04
C PRO A 228 59.76 -30.00 -18.56
N GLY A 229 59.78 -30.36 -17.28
CA GLY A 229 60.75 -31.28 -16.69
C GLY A 229 60.28 -32.74 -16.79
N MET A 230 61.14 -33.60 -17.34
CA MET A 230 60.99 -35.05 -17.57
C MET A 230 60.79 -35.89 -16.28
N PRO A 231 60.34 -37.17 -16.39
CA PRO A 231 59.55 -37.86 -15.37
C PRO A 231 60.37 -38.64 -14.33
N GLY A 232 59.88 -38.68 -13.09
CA GLY A 232 60.44 -39.45 -11.98
C GLY A 232 59.37 -40.08 -11.09
N THR A 233 59.11 -41.36 -11.34
CA THR A 233 58.67 -42.43 -10.42
C THR A 233 57.68 -42.18 -9.26
N ALA A 234 56.54 -42.86 -9.40
CA ALA A 234 55.94 -43.80 -8.44
C ALA A 234 54.87 -43.34 -7.42
N ARG A 235 53.67 -43.91 -7.67
CA ARG A 235 52.81 -44.73 -6.77
C ARG A 235 51.88 -44.05 -5.74
N LYS A 236 50.59 -44.43 -5.91
CA LYS A 236 49.56 -44.85 -4.92
C LYS A 236 49.15 -43.79 -3.89
N SER A 237 47.89 -43.63 -3.46
CA SER A 237 46.71 -44.48 -3.44
C SER A 237 45.52 -43.63 -2.98
N ALA A 238 44.32 -44.08 -3.36
CA ALA A 238 43.02 -43.53 -3.01
C ALA A 238 42.66 -43.61 -1.50
N GLY A 239 41.69 -42.77 -1.13
CA GLY A 239 40.90 -42.85 0.10
C GLY A 239 41.08 -41.61 0.98
N ARG A 240 40.06 -41.04 1.61
CA ARG A 240 38.65 -41.42 1.76
C ARG A 240 37.94 -40.21 2.40
N VAL A 241 36.64 -40.13 2.16
CA VAL A 241 35.68 -39.23 2.79
C VAL A 241 35.47 -39.59 4.27
N SER A 242 35.29 -38.59 5.13
CA SER A 242 34.69 -38.72 6.47
C SER A 242 33.99 -37.39 6.80
N ALA A 243 32.66 -37.32 6.86
CA ALA A 243 31.70 -37.87 7.83
C ALA A 243 31.40 -36.88 8.97
N SER A 244 30.20 -36.30 8.90
CA SER A 244 29.50 -35.58 9.98
C SER A 244 28.99 -36.56 11.04
N ARG A 245 29.13 -36.20 12.31
CA ARG A 245 28.69 -37.01 13.46
C ARG A 245 27.60 -36.27 14.23
N ALA A 246 26.50 -36.98 14.51
CA ALA A 246 25.37 -36.57 15.33
C ALA A 246 25.54 -36.93 16.81
N ALA A 247 24.79 -36.24 17.68
CA ALA A 247 24.09 -36.67 18.92
C ALA A 247 23.75 -35.39 19.74
N ARG A 248 22.70 -35.25 20.55
CA ARG A 248 22.02 -36.19 21.45
C ARG A 248 20.70 -35.56 22.00
N VAL A 249 19.78 -36.41 22.48
CA VAL A 249 18.46 -36.08 23.06
C VAL A 249 18.40 -36.49 24.56
N LYS A 250 17.45 -35.87 25.31
CA LYS A 250 16.66 -36.29 26.51
C LYS A 250 17.00 -35.60 27.85
N PRO A 251 16.09 -35.60 28.87
CA PRO A 251 14.62 -35.88 28.92
C PRO A 251 13.78 -34.78 29.64
N GLY A 252 12.45 -34.98 29.75
CA GLY A 252 11.50 -34.06 30.39
C GLY A 252 11.13 -34.34 31.86
N ALA A 253 10.21 -33.53 32.40
CA ALA A 253 9.45 -33.76 33.63
C ALA A 253 8.08 -33.04 33.57
N GLU A 254 7.01 -33.81 33.84
CA GLU A 254 5.65 -33.40 34.26
C GLU A 254 5.72 -32.90 35.74
N GLY A 255 4.78 -32.18 36.38
CA GLY A 255 3.42 -31.73 36.11
C GLY A 255 2.87 -30.96 37.34
N GLU A 256 1.64 -30.45 37.20
CA GLU A 256 0.63 -30.13 38.23
C GLU A 256 0.71 -28.89 39.18
N LYS A 257 -0.26 -27.97 39.01
CA LYS A 257 -1.28 -27.47 39.99
C LYS A 257 -2.11 -26.33 39.35
N ALA A 258 -3.42 -26.49 39.15
CA ALA A 258 -4.53 -26.08 40.05
C ALA A 258 -4.42 -24.62 40.53
N GLY A 259 -5.40 -23.72 40.45
CA GLY A 259 -6.83 -23.82 40.17
C GLY A 259 -7.44 -22.41 40.14
N LYS A 260 -8.71 -22.35 39.69
CA LYS A 260 -9.58 -21.18 39.56
C LYS A 260 -9.88 -20.51 40.90
N GLU A 261 -10.06 -19.18 40.94
CA GLU A 261 -11.35 -18.55 41.31
C GLU A 261 -11.36 -17.02 41.15
N LYS A 262 -12.46 -16.53 40.54
CA LYS A 262 -12.89 -15.13 40.56
C LYS A 262 -13.84 -14.94 41.76
N PRO A 263 -13.90 -13.76 42.41
CA PRO A 263 -15.11 -13.33 43.06
C PRO A 263 -15.93 -12.42 42.14
N ARG A 264 -17.23 -12.69 42.21
CA ARG A 264 -18.34 -12.11 41.47
C ARG A 264 -18.58 -10.63 41.81
N ARG A 265 -19.08 -9.93 40.79
CA ARG A 265 -19.81 -8.66 40.88
C ARG A 265 -21.06 -8.81 41.75
N THR A 266 -21.34 -7.83 42.60
CA THR A 266 -22.66 -7.58 43.18
C THR A 266 -23.44 -6.53 42.36
N PRO A 267 -24.78 -6.53 42.39
CA PRO A 267 -25.61 -5.87 41.37
C PRO A 267 -25.97 -4.42 41.73
N ARG A 268 -26.06 -3.61 40.67
CA ARG A 268 -26.63 -2.26 40.60
C ARG A 268 -28.12 -2.28 41.00
N LYS A 269 -28.52 -1.46 41.98
CA LYS A 269 -29.93 -1.14 42.23
C LYS A 269 -30.50 -0.33 41.06
N LYS A 270 -31.59 -0.82 40.46
CA LYS A 270 -32.50 -0.07 39.59
C LYS A 270 -33.22 0.99 40.44
N LYS A 271 -33.16 2.27 40.06
CA LYS A 271 -34.20 3.24 40.40
C LYS A 271 -35.18 3.26 39.23
N THR A 272 -36.40 2.86 39.56
CA THR A 272 -37.65 3.15 38.86
C THR A 272 -37.92 4.65 38.92
N ASP A 273 -38.18 5.29 37.78
CA ASP A 273 -39.04 6.46 37.73
C ASP A 273 -40.32 6.08 37.00
N LYS A 274 -41.42 6.19 37.72
CA LYS A 274 -42.79 6.24 37.21
C LYS A 274 -43.20 7.72 37.25
N GLN A 275 -43.73 8.17 36.13
CA GLN A 275 -44.89 9.07 35.95
C GLN A 275 -44.88 10.44 36.67
N ASN A 276 -44.97 11.52 35.90
CA ASN A 276 -46.26 12.21 35.69
C ASN A 276 -46.13 13.30 34.62
N GLU A 277 -47.21 13.42 33.84
CA GLU A 277 -47.75 14.55 33.07
C GLU A 277 -46.80 15.58 32.45
#